data_AF-A0A5C7WS52-F1
#
_entry.id   AF-A0A5C7WS52-F1
#
_cell.length_a   1.000
_cell.length_b   1.000
_cell.length_c   1.000
_cell.angle_alpha   90.00
_cell.angle_beta   90.00
_cell.angle_gamma   90.00
#
_symmetry.space_group_name_H-M   'P 1'
#
loop_
_entity.id
_entity.type
_entity.pdbx_description
1 polymer ?
#
loop_
_entity_poly.entity_id
_entity_poly.type
_entity_poly.pdbx_seq_one_letter_code
_entity_poly.pdbx_strand_id
1 'polypeptide(L)'
;DVARQLHAIVAGMTLDNFLVRPHRQLVEEYAQWPAWKKITLEAAEVVAESLAGLPSGYVDSDEDAKRFDLLILRRQLAQLQGDTTVMERIRETVQQIAAGLVGKNAIPSVVAQQELLEVVAGDDWWIDVNLPMLEIARRRLRGLLQFLDKVRKDPVYIDIQDELSDAVPIDLPAFAPGIDMDRFRAKAAAYLKSHEDHVALQRLRRNKALTPDDLQALEQMLLESGAGDDKTIAKAKEDAHGLGLFIRSLVGLDRQAAMEAFGGFLDGTALSANQIHFVNLIVDELTSNGVVEPARLYEPPYTDLTARGPEALFSAEQVDNIVSILDAVRANAAPDGAAGVA
;
A
#
# COMPACT_ATOMS: atom_id res chain seq x y z
N ASP A 1 28.60 5.16 -18.69
CA ASP A 1 28.14 6.46 -18.20
C ASP A 1 27.36 6.30 -16.91
N VAL A 2 26.30 5.49 -16.90
CA VAL A 2 25.65 5.01 -15.65
C VAL A 2 26.68 4.50 -14.63
N ALA A 3 27.65 3.67 -15.05
CA ALA A 3 28.75 3.23 -14.19
C ALA A 3 29.61 4.36 -13.62
N ARG A 4 29.80 5.48 -14.34
CA ARG A 4 30.52 6.67 -13.83
C ARG A 4 29.68 7.44 -12.81
N GLN A 5 28.37 7.55 -13.05
CA GLN A 5 27.45 8.19 -12.12
C GLN A 5 27.37 7.39 -10.81
N LEU A 6 27.21 6.06 -10.90
CA LEU A 6 27.21 5.17 -9.74
C LEU A 6 28.57 5.20 -9.02
N HIS A 7 29.68 5.20 -9.75
CA HIS A 7 31.02 5.39 -9.19
C HIS A 7 31.12 6.71 -8.40
N ALA A 8 30.63 7.82 -8.95
CA ALA A 8 30.66 9.12 -8.27
C ALA A 8 29.81 9.12 -6.99
N ILE A 9 28.67 8.43 -7.00
CA ILE A 9 27.81 8.26 -5.82
C ILE A 9 28.53 7.45 -4.74
N VAL A 10 29.15 6.31 -5.09
CA VAL A 10 29.88 5.47 -4.13
C VAL A 10 31.13 6.19 -3.60
N ALA A 11 31.87 6.88 -4.47
CA ALA A 11 33.03 7.68 -4.06
C ALA A 11 32.65 8.86 -3.14
N GLY A 12 31.40 9.32 -3.20
CA GLY A 12 30.86 10.34 -2.29
C GLY A 12 30.40 9.81 -0.93
N MET A 13 30.41 8.50 -0.68
CA MET A 13 30.00 7.93 0.61
C MET A 13 31.11 8.11 1.65
N THR A 14 30.79 8.78 2.76
CA THR A 14 31.77 9.06 3.82
C THR A 14 31.87 7.91 4.80
N LEU A 15 33.09 7.38 4.99
CA LEU A 15 33.35 6.29 5.95
C LEU A 15 33.16 6.71 7.42
N ASP A 16 33.10 8.01 7.69
CA ASP A 16 32.78 8.54 9.01
C ASP A 16 31.31 8.32 9.39
N ASN A 17 30.42 8.15 8.40
CA ASN A 17 29.01 7.92 8.61
C ASN A 17 28.75 6.50 9.16
N PHE A 18 28.02 6.40 10.28
CA PHE A 18 27.75 5.14 10.95
C PHE A 18 26.98 4.12 10.08
N LEU A 19 26.19 4.58 9.11
CA LEU A 19 25.47 3.71 8.16
C LEU A 19 26.40 3.14 7.09
N VAL A 20 27.47 3.86 6.75
CA VAL A 20 28.43 3.46 5.70
C VAL A 20 29.49 2.52 6.27
N ARG A 21 29.83 2.64 7.56
CA ARG A 21 30.88 1.84 8.23
C ARG A 21 30.71 0.31 8.08
N PRO A 22 29.52 -0.29 8.24
CA PRO A 22 29.33 -1.73 8.04
C PRO A 22 29.67 -2.20 6.63
N HIS A 23 29.54 -1.33 5.63
CA HIS A 23 29.77 -1.62 4.22
C HIS A 23 31.13 -1.12 3.71
N ARG A 24 32.06 -0.77 4.61
CA ARG A 24 33.35 -0.15 4.29
C ARG A 24 34.14 -0.88 3.20
N GLN A 25 34.23 -2.20 3.27
CA GLN A 25 34.97 -3.00 2.29
C GLN A 25 34.46 -2.77 0.86
N LEU A 26 33.14 -2.80 0.68
CA LEU A 26 32.50 -2.56 -0.61
C LEU A 26 32.68 -1.11 -1.05
N VAL A 27 32.54 -0.14 -0.14
CA VAL A 27 32.73 1.28 -0.47
C VAL A 27 34.16 1.56 -0.92
N GLU A 28 35.18 1.02 -0.26
CA GLU A 28 36.58 1.21 -0.64
C GLU A 28 36.91 0.57 -1.99
N GLU A 29 36.36 -0.61 -2.28
CA GLU A 29 36.54 -1.31 -3.56
C GLU A 29 35.85 -0.58 -4.71
N TYR A 30 34.57 -0.24 -4.56
CA TYR A 30 33.78 0.39 -5.60
C TYR A 30 33.95 1.92 -5.67
N ALA A 31 34.64 2.56 -4.72
CA ALA A 31 35.14 3.91 -4.90
C ALA A 31 36.28 3.97 -5.94
N GLN A 32 36.89 2.84 -6.30
CA GLN A 32 37.94 2.77 -7.31
C GLN A 32 37.34 2.51 -8.71
N TRP A 33 37.66 3.38 -9.68
CA TRP A 33 37.16 3.26 -11.06
C TRP A 33 37.43 1.89 -11.73
N PRO A 34 38.57 1.19 -11.50
CA PRO A 34 38.80 -0.13 -12.06
C PRO A 34 37.74 -1.18 -11.73
N ALA A 35 37.09 -1.13 -10.56
CA ALA A 35 36.05 -2.07 -10.17
C ALA A 35 34.84 -2.04 -11.12
N TRP A 36 34.49 -0.85 -11.61
CA TRP A 36 33.36 -0.63 -12.53
C TRP A 36 33.60 -1.11 -13.96
N LYS A 37 34.85 -1.42 -14.35
CA LYS A 37 35.16 -1.88 -15.71
C LYS A 37 34.87 -3.37 -15.93
N LYS A 38 34.81 -4.15 -14.85
CA LYS A 38 34.68 -5.62 -14.90
C LYS A 38 33.70 -6.13 -13.84
N ILE A 39 32.58 -5.43 -13.66
CA ILE A 39 31.56 -5.86 -12.71
C ILE A 39 30.84 -7.11 -13.26
N THR A 40 30.80 -8.17 -12.45
CA THR A 40 29.96 -9.35 -12.74
C THR A 40 28.52 -9.08 -12.33
N LEU A 41 27.57 -9.87 -12.83
CA LEU A 41 26.15 -9.71 -12.47
C LEU A 41 25.94 -9.88 -10.96
N GLU A 42 26.54 -10.92 -10.37
CA GLU A 42 26.50 -11.20 -8.93
C GLU A 42 27.08 -10.04 -8.11
N ALA A 43 28.22 -9.48 -8.55
CA ALA A 43 28.85 -8.35 -7.88
C ALA A 43 27.99 -7.08 -7.98
N ALA A 44 27.32 -6.87 -9.12
CA ALA A 44 26.40 -5.74 -9.29
C ALA A 44 25.17 -5.84 -8.37
N GLU A 45 24.64 -7.04 -8.15
CA GLU A 45 23.52 -7.29 -7.25
C GLU A 45 23.90 -6.99 -5.80
N VAL A 46 25.04 -7.52 -5.33
CA VAL A 46 25.57 -7.26 -3.98
C VAL A 46 25.80 -5.76 -3.75
N VAL A 47 26.36 -5.07 -4.75
CA VAL A 47 26.58 -3.61 -4.70
C VAL A 47 25.26 -2.84 -4.65
N ALA A 48 24.27 -3.24 -5.44
CA ALA A 48 22.96 -2.60 -5.45
C ALA A 48 22.25 -2.75 -4.10
N GLU A 49 22.21 -3.96 -3.54
CA GLU A 49 21.56 -4.21 -2.25
C GLU A 49 22.26 -3.50 -1.08
N SER A 50 23.60 -3.53 -1.08
CA SER A 50 24.38 -3.03 0.04
C SER A 50 24.62 -1.52 0.01
N LEU A 51 24.79 -0.93 -1.18
CA LEU A 51 25.23 0.47 -1.32
C LEU A 51 24.12 1.43 -1.78
N ALA A 52 23.05 0.97 -2.44
CA ALA A 52 22.07 1.90 -3.05
C ALA A 52 21.31 2.76 -2.04
N GLY A 53 21.10 2.27 -0.82
CA GLY A 53 20.40 3.00 0.25
C GLY A 53 21.30 3.90 1.11
N LEU A 54 22.62 3.90 0.88
CA LEU A 54 23.56 4.60 1.73
C LEU A 54 23.64 6.10 1.42
N PRO A 55 23.85 6.94 2.45
CA PRO A 55 24.00 8.38 2.25
C PRO A 55 25.31 8.68 1.50
N SER A 56 25.19 9.48 0.44
CA SER A 56 26.32 9.96 -0.34
C SER A 56 26.37 11.49 -0.33
N GLY A 57 27.59 12.04 -0.27
CA GLY A 57 27.86 13.46 -0.47
C GLY A 57 27.81 13.89 -1.94
N TYR A 58 27.56 12.97 -2.88
CA TYR A 58 27.33 13.31 -4.28
C TYR A 58 26.00 14.04 -4.44
N VAL A 59 26.07 15.34 -4.74
CA VAL A 59 24.90 16.17 -5.00
C VAL A 59 24.90 16.57 -6.46
N ASP A 60 23.83 16.17 -7.16
CA ASP A 60 23.43 16.80 -8.42
C ASP A 60 22.29 17.78 -8.11
N SER A 61 22.52 19.07 -8.41
CA SER A 61 21.60 20.16 -8.07
C SER A 61 20.44 20.30 -9.06
N ASP A 62 20.52 19.65 -10.22
CA ASP A 62 19.47 19.72 -11.24
C ASP A 62 18.42 18.62 -11.00
N GLU A 63 17.33 19.01 -10.34
CA GLU A 63 16.22 18.11 -10.05
C GLU A 63 15.53 17.61 -11.33
N ASP A 64 15.35 18.48 -12.31
CA ASP A 64 14.64 18.17 -13.56
C ASP A 64 15.44 17.14 -14.36
N ALA A 65 16.76 17.30 -14.41
CA ALA A 65 17.70 16.32 -14.95
C ALA A 65 17.61 14.94 -14.27
N LYS A 66 17.55 14.89 -12.94
CA LYS A 66 17.42 13.63 -12.18
C LYS A 66 16.10 12.92 -12.46
N ARG A 67 15.00 13.67 -12.49
CA ARG A 67 13.67 13.11 -12.77
C ARG A 67 13.65 12.46 -14.14
N PHE A 68 14.28 13.09 -15.13
CA PHE A 68 14.35 12.52 -16.47
C PHE A 68 15.29 11.32 -16.58
N ASP A 69 16.45 11.34 -15.91
CA ASP A 69 17.28 10.13 -15.81
C ASP A 69 16.47 8.96 -15.28
N LEU A 70 15.72 9.18 -14.20
CA LEU A 70 14.89 8.16 -13.57
C LEU A 70 13.81 7.65 -14.54
N LEU A 71 13.16 8.55 -15.29
CA LEU A 71 12.19 8.17 -16.31
C LEU A 71 12.82 7.25 -17.37
N ILE A 72 13.97 7.63 -17.93
CA ILE A 72 14.62 6.81 -18.98
C ILE A 72 15.16 5.49 -18.42
N LEU A 73 15.76 5.50 -17.22
CA LEU A 73 16.23 4.27 -16.57
C LEU A 73 15.07 3.31 -16.26
N ARG A 74 13.92 3.82 -15.81
CA ARG A 74 12.71 3.02 -15.65
C ARG A 74 12.20 2.47 -16.97
N ARG A 75 12.27 3.23 -18.06
CA ARG A 75 11.88 2.75 -19.39
C ARG A 75 12.81 1.65 -19.90
N GLN A 76 14.11 1.75 -19.63
CA GLN A 76 15.08 0.70 -19.94
C GLN A 76 14.82 -0.57 -19.11
N LEU A 77 14.55 -0.41 -17.81
CA LEU A 77 14.21 -1.53 -16.93
C LEU A 77 12.91 -2.22 -17.36
N ALA A 78 11.86 -1.46 -17.65
CA ALA A 78 10.58 -2.00 -18.12
C ALA A 78 10.75 -2.79 -19.43
N GLN A 79 11.64 -2.35 -20.33
CA GLN A 79 11.95 -3.10 -21.56
C GLN A 79 12.64 -4.44 -21.29
N LEU A 80 13.50 -4.50 -20.28
CA LEU A 80 14.16 -5.74 -19.87
C LEU A 80 13.19 -6.70 -19.14
N GLN A 81 12.22 -6.15 -18.41
CA GLN A 81 11.22 -6.91 -17.65
C GLN A 81 9.99 -7.31 -18.49
N GLY A 82 9.79 -6.68 -19.65
CA GLY A 82 8.62 -6.92 -20.50
C GLY A 82 7.33 -6.23 -20.03
N ASP A 83 7.43 -5.18 -19.22
CA ASP A 83 6.26 -4.42 -18.73
C ASP A 83 5.81 -3.37 -19.76
N THR A 84 4.86 -3.77 -20.61
CA THR A 84 4.35 -2.93 -21.69
C THR A 84 3.56 -1.71 -21.20
N THR A 85 2.90 -1.80 -20.04
CA THR A 85 2.10 -0.70 -19.48
C THR A 85 2.99 0.45 -19.05
N VAL A 86 4.06 0.14 -18.32
CA VAL A 86 5.05 1.15 -17.89
C VAL A 86 5.81 1.72 -19.09
N MET A 87 6.08 0.89 -20.10
CA MET A 87 6.74 1.34 -21.33
C MET A 87 5.94 2.43 -22.06
N GLU A 88 4.63 2.22 -22.27
CA GLU A 88 3.78 3.21 -22.97
C GLU A 88 3.60 4.49 -22.15
N ARG A 89 3.33 4.38 -20.84
CA ARG A 89 3.19 5.57 -19.98
C ARG A 89 4.46 6.44 -19.98
N ILE A 90 5.64 5.82 -19.90
CA ILE A 90 6.90 6.58 -19.93
C ILE A 90 7.13 7.17 -21.33
N ARG A 91 6.83 6.43 -22.40
CA ARG A 91 6.90 6.95 -23.77
C ARG A 91 6.08 8.24 -23.91
N GLU A 92 4.80 8.22 -23.52
CA GLU A 92 3.93 9.40 -23.60
C GLU A 92 4.53 10.60 -22.85
N THR A 93 5.05 10.34 -21.64
CA THR A 93 5.68 11.37 -20.81
C THR A 93 6.93 11.96 -21.50
N VAL A 94 7.78 11.11 -22.07
CA VAL A 94 9.00 11.55 -22.78
C VAL A 94 8.65 12.31 -24.06
N GLN A 95 7.62 11.87 -24.81
CA GLN A 95 7.13 12.59 -25.99
C GLN A 95 6.61 13.99 -25.63
N GLN A 96 5.86 14.12 -24.53
CA GLN A 96 5.40 15.42 -24.03
C GLN A 96 6.57 16.35 -23.64
N ILE A 97 7.58 15.81 -22.96
CA ILE A 97 8.79 16.56 -22.60
C ILE A 97 9.52 17.03 -23.86
N ALA A 98 9.70 16.13 -24.84
CA ALA A 98 10.35 16.47 -26.10
C ALA A 98 9.55 17.55 -26.85
N ALA A 99 8.23 17.39 -26.98
CA ALA A 99 7.35 18.37 -27.61
C ALA A 99 7.36 19.75 -26.91
N GLY A 100 7.47 19.79 -25.58
CA GLY A 100 7.60 21.03 -24.82
C GLY A 100 8.94 21.75 -24.99
N LEU A 101 9.98 21.04 -25.44
CA LEU A 101 11.27 21.62 -25.80
C LEU A 101 11.33 22.01 -27.29
N VAL A 102 10.59 21.30 -28.15
CA VAL A 102 10.40 21.66 -29.56
C VAL A 102 9.76 23.05 -29.64
N GLY A 103 10.42 23.99 -30.31
CA GLY A 103 9.96 25.37 -30.46
C GLY A 103 10.71 26.40 -29.61
N LYS A 104 11.59 25.98 -28.69
CA LYS A 104 12.51 26.89 -27.95
C LYS A 104 13.73 27.28 -28.81
N ASN A 105 13.47 27.80 -30.00
CA ASN A 105 14.46 28.11 -31.04
C ASN A 105 15.42 29.25 -30.67
N ALA A 106 15.14 29.98 -29.58
CA ALA A 106 16.01 31.02 -29.05
C ALA A 106 17.24 30.48 -28.29
N ILE A 107 17.25 29.19 -27.92
CA ILE A 107 18.28 28.59 -27.08
C ILE A 107 19.22 27.72 -27.94
N PRO A 108 20.51 28.09 -28.11
CA PRO A 108 21.42 27.38 -29.01
C PRO A 108 21.62 25.89 -28.68
N SER A 109 21.60 25.52 -27.39
CA SER A 109 21.73 24.12 -26.97
C SER A 109 20.52 23.26 -27.32
N VAL A 110 19.31 23.86 -27.37
CA VAL A 110 18.09 23.17 -27.81
C VAL A 110 18.12 22.99 -29.32
N VAL A 111 18.48 24.04 -30.06
CA VAL A 111 18.61 24.00 -31.53
C VAL A 111 19.63 22.93 -31.96
N ALA A 112 20.74 22.80 -31.24
CA ALA A 112 21.75 21.77 -31.51
C ALA A 112 21.25 20.32 -31.37
N GLN A 113 20.13 20.09 -30.67
CA GLN A 113 19.50 18.77 -30.49
C GLN A 113 18.09 18.70 -31.10
N GLN A 114 17.72 19.65 -31.97
CA GLN A 114 16.36 19.76 -32.50
C GLN A 114 15.91 18.53 -33.27
N GLU A 115 16.79 17.97 -34.12
CA GLU A 115 16.51 16.73 -34.87
C GLU A 115 16.18 15.56 -33.92
N LEU A 116 16.93 15.42 -32.82
CA LEU A 116 16.67 14.38 -31.83
C LEU A 116 15.35 14.62 -31.09
N LEU A 117 15.02 15.87 -30.76
CA LEU A 117 13.77 16.22 -30.10
C LEU A 117 12.56 15.93 -30.99
N GLU A 118 12.63 16.27 -32.27
CA GLU A 118 11.56 16.00 -33.24
C GLU A 118 11.33 14.49 -33.43
N VAL A 119 12.41 13.72 -33.56
CA VAL A 119 12.33 12.27 -33.72
C VAL A 119 11.82 11.59 -32.44
N VAL A 120 12.27 12.00 -31.25
CA VAL A 120 11.81 11.44 -29.96
C VAL A 120 10.35 11.81 -29.66
N ALA A 121 9.89 12.98 -30.13
CA ALA A 121 8.48 13.38 -30.03
C ALA A 121 7.58 12.55 -30.95
N GLY A 122 8.09 12.10 -32.11
CA GLY A 122 7.36 11.27 -33.06
C GLY A 122 7.20 9.80 -32.61
N ASP A 123 6.17 9.13 -33.12
CA ASP A 123 5.86 7.74 -32.76
C ASP A 123 6.81 6.72 -33.41
N ASP A 124 7.35 7.03 -34.60
CA ASP A 124 8.19 6.13 -35.39
C ASP A 124 9.46 5.70 -34.64
N TRP A 125 10.04 6.60 -33.84
CA TRP A 125 11.24 6.31 -33.06
C TRP A 125 11.02 5.24 -31.98
N TRP A 126 9.78 5.12 -31.49
CA TRP A 126 9.44 4.23 -30.39
C TRP A 126 9.14 2.79 -30.81
N ILE A 127 8.90 2.54 -32.10
CA ILE A 127 8.55 1.22 -32.64
C ILE A 127 9.68 0.20 -32.39
N ASP A 128 10.93 0.56 -32.71
CA ASP A 128 12.11 -0.32 -32.59
C ASP A 128 13.17 0.24 -31.63
N VAL A 129 12.73 0.98 -30.60
CA VAL A 129 13.66 1.63 -29.68
C VAL A 129 14.49 0.61 -28.89
N ASN A 130 15.81 0.77 -28.90
CA ASN A 130 16.74 -0.08 -28.16
C ASN A 130 17.37 0.65 -26.95
N LEU A 131 17.97 -0.11 -26.04
CA LEU A 131 18.61 0.44 -24.83
C LEU A 131 19.69 1.48 -25.15
N PRO A 132 20.59 1.26 -26.14
CA PRO A 132 21.53 2.30 -26.57
C PRO A 132 20.88 3.60 -27.04
N MET A 133 19.77 3.53 -27.78
CA MET A 133 19.03 4.71 -28.25
C MET A 133 18.45 5.51 -27.09
N LEU A 134 17.82 4.82 -26.12
CA LEU A 134 17.32 5.45 -24.89
C LEU A 134 18.45 6.12 -24.10
N GLU A 135 19.62 5.50 -24.01
CA GLU A 135 20.77 6.06 -23.31
C GLU A 135 21.34 7.31 -24.02
N ILE A 136 21.35 7.33 -25.35
CA ILE A 136 21.73 8.52 -26.13
C ILE A 136 20.74 9.66 -25.87
N ALA A 137 19.44 9.37 -25.88
CA ALA A 137 18.39 10.34 -25.58
C ALA A 137 18.57 10.90 -24.16
N ARG A 138 18.78 10.05 -23.14
CA ARG A 138 19.03 10.47 -21.75
C ARG A 138 20.15 11.51 -21.67
N ARG A 139 21.31 11.20 -22.27
CA ARG A 139 22.51 12.06 -22.19
C ARG A 139 22.32 13.41 -22.86
N ARG A 140 21.71 13.44 -24.04
CA ARG A 140 21.59 14.65 -24.85
C ARG A 140 20.46 15.56 -24.37
N LEU A 141 19.38 14.99 -23.85
CA LEU A 141 18.20 15.74 -23.44
C LEU A 141 18.24 16.21 -21.98
N ARG A 142 18.98 15.52 -21.09
CA ARG A 142 19.10 15.87 -19.66
C ARG A 142 19.37 17.36 -19.41
N GLY A 143 20.40 17.91 -20.06
CA GLY A 143 20.80 19.31 -19.86
C GLY A 143 19.84 20.34 -20.45
N LEU A 144 18.85 19.90 -21.23
CA LEU A 144 17.86 20.78 -21.86
C LEU A 144 16.60 20.97 -21.00
N LEU A 145 16.38 20.12 -19.99
CA LEU A 145 15.16 20.11 -19.19
C LEU A 145 14.99 21.35 -18.31
N GLN A 146 16.09 21.97 -17.92
CA GLN A 146 16.07 23.27 -17.24
C GLN A 146 15.33 24.36 -18.04
N PHE A 147 15.22 24.19 -19.35
CA PHE A 147 14.53 25.13 -20.24
C PHE A 147 13.07 24.79 -20.45
N LEU A 148 12.59 23.64 -19.97
CA LEU A 148 11.18 23.27 -20.05
C LEU A 148 10.35 24.29 -19.25
N ASP A 149 9.24 24.74 -19.81
CA ASP A 149 8.37 25.68 -19.11
C ASP A 149 7.78 24.97 -17.90
N LYS A 150 8.20 25.42 -16.72
CA LYS A 150 7.66 24.92 -15.47
C LYS A 150 6.20 25.38 -15.43
N VAL A 151 5.27 24.44 -15.45
CA VAL A 151 3.88 24.72 -15.08
C VAL A 151 3.97 25.37 -13.71
N ARG A 152 3.67 26.67 -13.67
CA ARG A 152 3.81 27.52 -12.49
C ARG A 152 2.83 26.96 -11.46
N LYS A 153 3.31 26.09 -10.58
CA LYS A 153 2.57 25.71 -9.38
C LYS A 153 2.65 26.93 -8.48
N ASP A 154 1.53 27.63 -8.30
CA ASP A 154 1.50 28.74 -7.38
C ASP A 154 1.93 28.22 -6.00
N PRO A 155 3.04 28.73 -5.42
CA PRO A 155 3.45 28.33 -4.10
C PRO A 155 2.32 28.69 -3.13
N VAL A 156 1.73 27.67 -2.51
CA VAL A 156 0.76 27.88 -1.45
C VAL A 156 1.55 28.31 -0.21
N TYR A 157 1.66 29.62 -0.01
CA TYR A 157 2.16 30.16 1.24
C TYR A 157 1.06 30.03 2.27
N ILE A 158 1.20 29.05 3.16
CA ILE A 158 0.36 28.96 4.35
C ILE A 158 1.11 29.71 5.45
N ASP A 159 0.69 30.96 5.71
CA ASP A 159 1.10 31.71 6.89
C ASP A 159 0.22 31.25 8.06
N ILE A 160 0.65 30.20 8.75
CA ILE A 160 0.01 29.72 9.96
C ILE A 160 0.56 30.55 11.10
N GLN A 161 -0.24 31.49 11.62
CA GLN A 161 0.11 32.15 12.86
C GLN A 161 -0.10 31.18 14.03
N ASP A 162 0.94 30.95 14.81
CA ASP A 162 0.84 30.19 16.05
C ASP A 162 -0.06 30.96 17.03
N GLU A 163 -1.30 30.50 17.20
CA GLU A 163 -2.18 30.97 18.27
C GLU A 163 -1.93 30.11 19.51
N LEU A 164 -1.31 30.70 20.54
CA LEU A 164 -1.22 30.10 21.86
C LEU A 164 -2.62 30.05 22.46
N SER A 165 -3.33 28.95 22.23
CA SER A 165 -4.55 28.64 22.95
C SER A 165 -4.22 28.25 24.40
N ASP A 166 -5.20 28.42 25.30
CA ASP A 166 -5.07 27.90 26.66
C ASP A 166 -4.69 26.42 26.60
N ALA A 167 -3.71 26.02 27.41
CA ALA A 167 -3.25 24.64 27.47
C ALA A 167 -4.42 23.73 27.87
N VAL A 168 -5.06 23.12 26.88
CA VAL A 168 -5.99 22.02 27.10
C VAL A 168 -5.13 20.83 27.50
N PRO A 169 -5.33 20.25 28.69
CA PRO A 169 -4.70 18.98 29.01
C PRO A 169 -5.28 17.95 28.03
N ILE A 170 -4.53 17.71 26.95
CA ILE A 170 -4.74 16.56 26.10
C ILE A 170 -4.14 15.41 26.88
N ASP A 171 -5.00 14.50 27.35
CA ASP A 171 -4.56 13.20 27.83
C ASP A 171 -3.99 12.47 26.62
N LEU A 172 -2.70 12.69 26.34
CA LEU A 172 -1.97 11.91 25.37
C LEU A 172 -2.19 10.45 25.80
N PRO A 173 -2.72 9.57 24.93
CA PRO A 173 -2.82 8.16 25.28
C PRO A 173 -1.42 7.76 25.67
N ALA A 174 -1.24 7.45 26.96
CA ALA A 174 0.06 7.23 27.51
C ALA A 174 0.73 6.19 26.61
N PHE A 175 1.92 6.51 26.10
CA PHE A 175 2.91 5.48 25.79
C PHE A 175 3.31 4.89 27.14
N ALA A 176 2.36 4.22 27.79
CA ALA A 176 2.60 3.38 28.93
C ALA A 176 3.41 2.20 28.38
N PRO A 177 4.64 1.97 28.86
CA PRO A 177 5.29 0.70 28.62
C PRO A 177 4.45 -0.36 29.36
N GLY A 178 3.53 -1.05 28.66
CA GLY A 178 2.74 -2.07 29.33
C GLY A 178 1.44 -2.58 28.72
N ILE A 179 0.96 -2.12 27.55
CA ILE A 179 -0.17 -2.79 26.88
C ILE A 179 0.24 -3.17 25.47
N ASP A 180 0.89 -4.31 25.39
CA ASP A 180 1.05 -5.04 24.13
C ASP A 180 -0.35 -5.56 23.73
N MET A 181 -1.07 -4.74 22.94
CA MET A 181 -2.42 -5.05 22.47
C MET A 181 -2.45 -6.35 21.64
N ASP A 182 -1.34 -6.68 20.96
CA ASP A 182 -1.22 -7.93 20.21
C ASP A 182 -1.16 -9.11 21.17
N ARG A 183 -0.43 -9.00 22.29
CA ARG A 183 -0.41 -9.99 23.36
C ARG A 183 -1.77 -10.13 24.07
N PHE A 184 -2.47 -9.01 24.30
CA PHE A 184 -3.84 -9.03 24.82
C PHE A 184 -4.77 -9.82 23.90
N ARG A 185 -4.79 -9.48 22.60
CA ARG A 185 -5.59 -10.17 21.58
C ARG A 185 -5.25 -11.66 21.50
N ALA A 186 -3.96 -12.00 21.47
CA ALA A 186 -3.52 -13.40 21.39
C ALA A 186 -3.96 -14.22 22.62
N LYS A 187 -3.85 -13.67 23.83
CA LYS A 187 -4.24 -14.37 25.06
C LYS A 187 -5.75 -14.47 25.21
N ALA A 188 -6.49 -13.41 24.88
CA ALA A 188 -7.94 -13.42 24.85
C ALA A 188 -8.46 -14.46 23.82
N ALA A 189 -7.92 -14.47 22.61
CA ALA A 189 -8.29 -15.46 21.59
C ALA A 189 -8.04 -16.90 22.04
N ALA A 190 -6.88 -17.18 22.66
CA ALA A 190 -6.55 -18.50 23.18
C ALA A 190 -7.51 -18.95 24.30
N TYR A 191 -7.85 -18.04 25.23
CA TYR A 191 -8.78 -18.32 26.31
C TYR A 191 -10.21 -18.55 25.83
N LEU A 192 -10.69 -17.73 24.90
CA LEU A 192 -12.02 -17.89 24.31
C LEU A 192 -12.12 -19.20 23.54
N LYS A 193 -11.07 -19.60 22.83
CA LYS A 193 -11.00 -20.88 22.10
C LYS A 193 -11.04 -22.09 23.03
N SER A 194 -10.50 -22.00 24.26
CA SER A 194 -10.61 -23.09 25.23
C SER A 194 -11.97 -23.15 25.94
N HIS A 195 -12.82 -22.13 25.78
CA HIS A 195 -14.14 -22.02 26.40
C HIS A 195 -15.26 -21.91 25.35
N GLU A 196 -15.10 -22.55 24.19
CA GLU A 196 -16.11 -22.61 23.12
C GLU A 196 -17.46 -23.23 23.56
N ASP A 197 -17.47 -23.95 24.68
CA ASP A 197 -18.67 -24.53 25.27
C ASP A 197 -19.58 -23.50 25.98
N HIS A 198 -19.09 -22.27 26.20
CA HIS A 198 -19.86 -21.24 26.87
C HIS A 198 -21.02 -20.72 26.00
N VAL A 199 -22.23 -20.66 26.57
CA VAL A 199 -23.47 -20.35 25.85
C VAL A 199 -23.42 -19.02 25.09
N ALA A 200 -22.89 -17.97 25.74
CA ALA A 200 -22.76 -16.65 25.11
C ALA A 200 -21.80 -16.67 23.89
N LEU A 201 -20.71 -17.44 23.97
CA LEU A 201 -19.74 -17.56 22.88
C LEU A 201 -20.32 -18.39 21.72
N GLN A 202 -21.09 -19.44 22.03
CA GLN A 202 -21.81 -20.21 21.01
C GLN A 202 -22.85 -19.37 20.28
N ARG A 203 -23.60 -18.52 20.98
CA ARG A 203 -24.55 -17.59 20.37
C ARG A 203 -23.84 -16.63 19.42
N LEU A 204 -22.72 -16.07 19.87
CA LEU A 204 -21.90 -15.16 19.07
C LEU A 204 -21.38 -15.82 17.79
N ARG A 205 -20.82 -17.03 17.88
CA ARG A 205 -20.29 -17.77 16.73
C ARG A 205 -21.39 -18.26 15.80
N ARG A 206 -22.56 -18.61 16.32
CA ARG A 206 -23.72 -19.06 15.51
C ARG A 206 -24.57 -17.92 14.95
N ASN A 207 -24.03 -16.70 14.91
CA ASN A 207 -24.71 -15.51 14.39
C ASN A 207 -26.11 -15.30 14.99
N LYS A 208 -26.28 -15.52 16.31
CA LYS A 208 -27.52 -15.21 17.02
C LYS A 208 -27.37 -13.85 17.72
N ALA A 209 -28.43 -13.06 17.72
CA ALA A 209 -28.45 -11.78 18.43
C ALA A 209 -28.11 -11.97 19.92
N LEU A 210 -27.14 -11.20 20.39
CA LEU A 210 -26.71 -11.23 21.78
C LEU A 210 -27.74 -10.56 22.70
N THR A 211 -27.93 -11.12 23.89
CA THR A 211 -28.67 -10.44 24.97
C THR A 211 -27.72 -9.61 25.85
N PRO A 212 -28.24 -8.68 26.66
CA PRO A 212 -27.42 -7.95 27.64
C PRO A 212 -26.67 -8.87 28.62
N ASP A 213 -27.32 -9.97 29.03
CA ASP A 213 -26.70 -10.98 29.89
C ASP A 213 -25.55 -11.72 29.18
N ASP A 214 -25.68 -11.97 27.87
CA ASP A 214 -24.60 -12.58 27.07
C ASP A 214 -23.39 -11.64 27.01
N LEU A 215 -23.61 -10.33 26.87
CA LEU A 215 -22.53 -9.33 26.86
C LEU A 215 -21.80 -9.26 28.21
N GLN A 216 -22.53 -9.30 29.33
CA GLN A 216 -21.92 -9.35 30.66
C GLN A 216 -21.07 -10.62 30.85
N ALA A 217 -21.58 -11.77 30.41
CA ALA A 217 -20.84 -13.02 30.51
C ALA A 217 -19.57 -12.99 29.65
N LEU A 218 -19.64 -12.44 28.44
CA LEU A 218 -18.49 -12.29 27.56
C LEU A 218 -17.43 -11.32 28.12
N GLU A 219 -17.87 -10.23 28.76
CA GLU A 219 -16.97 -9.29 29.47
C GLU A 219 -16.26 -9.97 30.63
N GLN A 220 -16.99 -10.75 31.43
CA GLN A 220 -16.43 -11.53 32.53
C GLN A 220 -15.41 -12.57 32.03
N MET A 221 -15.68 -13.25 30.91
CA MET A 221 -14.72 -14.18 30.30
C MET A 221 -13.41 -13.50 29.89
N LEU A 222 -13.47 -12.27 29.37
CA LEU A 222 -12.26 -11.51 29.02
C LEU A 222 -11.46 -11.11 30.27
N LEU A 223 -12.12 -10.77 31.38
CA LEU A 223 -11.45 -10.49 32.65
C LEU A 223 -10.79 -11.75 33.22
N GLU A 224 -11.49 -12.89 33.20
CA GLU A 224 -10.98 -14.18 33.67
C GLU A 224 -9.81 -14.70 32.84
N SER A 225 -9.72 -14.32 31.56
CA SER A 225 -8.56 -14.63 30.73
C SER A 225 -7.25 -14.04 31.28
N GLY A 226 -7.35 -13.02 32.16
CA GLY A 226 -6.23 -12.27 32.70
C GLY A 226 -5.37 -11.64 31.60
N ALA A 227 -5.96 -11.36 30.43
CA ALA A 227 -5.26 -10.77 29.29
C ALA A 227 -5.09 -9.26 29.43
N GLY A 228 -6.02 -8.58 30.11
CA GLY A 228 -5.96 -7.15 30.34
C GLY A 228 -6.94 -6.71 31.43
N ASP A 229 -6.65 -5.57 32.05
CA ASP A 229 -7.51 -4.94 33.04
C ASP A 229 -8.75 -4.29 32.38
N ASP A 230 -9.75 -3.87 33.18
CA ASP A 230 -10.97 -3.20 32.73
C ASP A 230 -10.71 -2.08 31.69
N LYS A 231 -9.62 -1.32 31.86
CA LYS A 231 -9.22 -0.24 30.93
C LYS A 231 -8.86 -0.75 29.54
N THR A 232 -8.23 -1.92 29.45
CA THR A 232 -7.84 -2.53 28.17
C THR A 232 -9.06 -3.05 27.44
N ILE A 233 -10.02 -3.63 28.17
CA ILE A 233 -11.29 -4.11 27.62
C ILE A 233 -12.15 -2.93 27.15
N ALA A 234 -12.22 -1.85 27.92
CA ALA A 234 -12.93 -0.63 27.53
C ALA A 234 -12.37 -0.04 26.23
N LYS A 235 -11.04 0.04 26.11
CA LYS A 235 -10.38 0.50 24.88
C LYS A 235 -10.66 -0.44 23.69
N ALA A 236 -10.57 -1.75 23.90
CA ALA A 236 -10.88 -2.73 22.85
C ALA A 236 -12.34 -2.67 22.39
N LYS A 237 -13.28 -2.37 23.32
CA LYS A 237 -14.70 -2.15 23.01
C LYS A 237 -14.90 -0.90 22.16
N GLU A 238 -14.18 0.18 22.46
CA GLU A 238 -14.22 1.43 21.69
C GLU A 238 -13.65 1.24 20.28
N ASP A 239 -12.45 0.65 20.17
CA ASP A 239 -11.75 0.42 18.89
C ASP A 239 -12.54 -0.51 17.95
N ALA A 240 -13.26 -1.49 18.49
CA ALA A 240 -14.04 -2.45 17.70
C ALA A 240 -15.52 -2.06 17.56
N HIS A 241 -15.92 -0.88 18.04
CA HIS A 241 -17.30 -0.40 18.04
C HIS A 241 -18.30 -1.35 18.74
N GLY A 242 -17.84 -2.09 19.74
CA GLY A 242 -18.68 -3.01 20.51
C GLY A 242 -17.94 -4.26 20.98
N LEU A 243 -18.35 -4.77 22.14
CA LEU A 243 -17.72 -5.95 22.76
C LEU A 243 -17.93 -7.22 21.93
N GLY A 244 -19.15 -7.43 21.40
CA GLY A 244 -19.46 -8.59 20.58
C GLY A 244 -18.72 -8.59 19.24
N LEU A 245 -18.45 -7.42 18.66
CA LEU A 245 -17.62 -7.27 17.46
C LEU A 245 -16.16 -7.58 17.74
N PHE A 246 -15.62 -7.02 18.84
CA PHE A 246 -14.26 -7.33 19.29
C PHE A 246 -14.03 -8.82 19.47
N ILE A 247 -14.90 -9.49 20.24
CA ILE A 247 -14.75 -10.92 20.52
C ILE A 247 -14.87 -11.73 19.22
N ARG A 248 -15.78 -11.36 18.31
CA ARG A 248 -15.90 -12.08 17.04
C ARG A 248 -14.70 -11.90 16.13
N SER A 249 -14.01 -10.76 16.18
CA SER A 249 -12.73 -10.58 15.50
C SER A 249 -11.63 -11.53 15.99
N LEU A 250 -11.76 -12.08 17.20
CA LEU A 250 -10.79 -13.01 17.79
C LEU A 250 -11.12 -14.47 17.53
N VAL A 251 -12.41 -14.84 17.52
CA VAL A 251 -12.85 -16.25 17.43
C VAL A 251 -13.44 -16.63 16.07
N GLY A 252 -13.77 -15.65 15.24
CA GLY A 252 -14.43 -15.85 13.96
C GLY A 252 -15.91 -16.25 14.07
N LEU A 253 -16.57 -16.37 12.93
CA LEU A 253 -17.93 -16.90 12.84
C LEU A 253 -17.91 -18.42 12.60
N ASP A 254 -18.94 -19.13 13.04
CA ASP A 254 -19.10 -20.53 12.65
C ASP A 254 -19.43 -20.64 11.15
N ARG A 255 -18.73 -21.52 10.43
CA ARG A 255 -18.86 -21.64 8.98
C ARG A 255 -20.27 -22.05 8.56
N GLN A 256 -20.94 -22.90 9.34
CA GLN A 256 -22.31 -23.30 9.04
C GLN A 256 -23.27 -22.11 9.24
N ALA A 257 -23.09 -21.34 10.32
CA ALA A 257 -23.88 -20.14 10.55
C ALA A 257 -23.65 -19.04 9.49
N ALA A 258 -22.40 -18.89 9.01
CA ALA A 258 -22.07 -18.00 7.90
C ALA A 258 -22.80 -18.45 6.62
N MET A 259 -22.76 -19.75 6.31
CA MET A 259 -23.45 -20.31 5.13
C MET A 259 -24.98 -20.20 5.25
N GLU A 260 -25.54 -20.42 6.44
CA GLU A 260 -26.97 -20.26 6.71
C GLU A 260 -27.43 -18.80 6.50
N ALA A 261 -26.61 -17.81 6.86
CA ALA A 261 -26.90 -16.40 6.59
C ALA A 261 -27.01 -16.09 5.09
N PHE A 262 -26.21 -16.77 4.26
CA PHE A 262 -26.28 -16.68 2.79
C PHE A 262 -27.23 -17.71 2.16
N GLY A 263 -27.84 -18.62 2.92
CA GLY A 263 -28.67 -19.71 2.39
C GLY A 263 -29.84 -19.20 1.55
N GLY A 264 -30.55 -18.17 2.02
CA GLY A 264 -31.65 -17.57 1.27
C GLY A 264 -31.23 -16.89 -0.04
N PHE A 265 -29.98 -16.40 -0.12
CA PHE A 265 -29.40 -15.82 -1.34
C PHE A 265 -29.01 -16.92 -2.34
N LEU A 266 -28.45 -18.03 -1.85
CA LEU A 266 -28.00 -19.17 -2.64
C LEU A 266 -29.18 -20.02 -3.18
N ASP A 267 -30.26 -20.19 -2.40
CA ASP A 267 -31.39 -21.06 -2.77
C ASP A 267 -32.35 -20.41 -3.81
N GLY A 268 -32.35 -19.08 -3.90
CA GLY A 268 -33.28 -18.31 -4.75
C GLY A 268 -32.78 -17.99 -6.16
N THR A 269 -31.50 -18.27 -6.47
CA THR A 269 -30.88 -17.83 -7.73
C THR A 269 -29.97 -18.90 -8.34
N ALA A 270 -30.05 -19.10 -9.66
CA ALA A 270 -29.11 -19.94 -10.39
C ALA A 270 -27.78 -19.20 -10.53
N LEU A 271 -26.92 -19.31 -9.51
CA LEU A 271 -25.61 -18.66 -9.49
C LEU A 271 -24.59 -19.41 -10.36
N SER A 272 -23.74 -18.64 -11.03
CA SER A 272 -22.58 -19.13 -11.76
C SER A 272 -21.46 -19.57 -10.80
N ALA A 273 -20.51 -20.35 -11.31
CA ALA A 273 -19.35 -20.80 -10.53
C ALA A 273 -18.56 -19.65 -9.91
N ASN A 274 -18.41 -18.53 -10.62
CA ASN A 274 -17.69 -17.35 -10.12
C ASN A 274 -18.47 -16.64 -8.99
N GLN A 275 -19.79 -16.56 -9.10
CA GLN A 275 -20.64 -15.99 -8.05
C GLN A 275 -20.62 -16.86 -6.78
N ILE A 276 -20.69 -18.19 -6.93
CA ILE A 276 -20.57 -19.13 -5.81
C ILE A 276 -19.19 -19.02 -5.15
N HIS A 277 -18.13 -18.88 -5.96
CA HIS A 277 -16.80 -18.69 -5.42
C HIS A 277 -16.67 -17.37 -4.64
N PHE A 278 -17.24 -16.28 -5.16
CA PHE A 278 -17.27 -14.99 -4.47
C PHE A 278 -17.97 -15.08 -3.11
N VAL A 279 -19.14 -15.73 -3.03
CA VAL A 279 -19.85 -15.93 -1.75
C VAL A 279 -19.04 -16.80 -0.79
N ASN A 280 -18.37 -17.85 -1.28
CA ASN A 280 -17.49 -18.67 -0.44
C ASN A 280 -16.32 -17.87 0.14
N LEU A 281 -15.74 -16.93 -0.61
CA LEU A 281 -14.70 -16.03 -0.07
C LEU A 281 -15.23 -15.18 1.08
N ILE A 282 -16.45 -14.65 0.95
CA ILE A 282 -17.11 -13.90 2.03
C ILE A 282 -17.31 -14.80 3.26
N VAL A 283 -17.80 -16.03 3.05
CA VAL A 283 -18.01 -17.00 4.13
C VAL A 283 -16.70 -17.35 4.83
N ASP A 284 -15.63 -17.57 4.08
CA ASP A 284 -14.32 -17.91 4.64
C ASP A 284 -13.72 -16.71 5.41
N GLU A 285 -13.94 -15.48 4.94
CA GLU A 285 -13.50 -14.26 5.65
C GLU A 285 -14.35 -13.99 6.90
N LEU A 286 -15.67 -14.19 6.86
CA LEU A 286 -16.53 -14.16 8.05
C LEU A 286 -16.11 -15.23 9.07
N THR A 287 -15.71 -16.42 8.60
CA THR A 287 -15.24 -17.50 9.48
C THR A 287 -13.92 -17.15 10.14
N SER A 288 -13.06 -16.38 9.48
CA SER A 288 -11.72 -16.03 9.98
C SER A 288 -11.71 -14.75 10.82
N ASN A 289 -12.36 -13.69 10.33
CA ASN A 289 -12.33 -12.34 10.89
C ASN A 289 -13.61 -11.98 11.65
N GLY A 290 -14.65 -12.82 11.58
CA GLY A 290 -15.93 -12.61 12.27
C GLY A 290 -16.86 -11.60 11.61
N VAL A 291 -16.32 -10.60 10.94
CA VAL A 291 -17.05 -9.54 10.23
C VAL A 291 -16.36 -9.20 8.92
N VAL A 292 -17.15 -8.77 7.94
CA VAL A 292 -16.69 -8.27 6.64
C VAL A 292 -17.42 -6.96 6.38
N GLU A 293 -16.68 -5.86 6.30
CA GLU A 293 -17.23 -4.55 5.93
C GLU A 293 -17.50 -4.50 4.41
N PRO A 294 -18.58 -3.85 3.93
CA PRO A 294 -18.90 -3.79 2.50
C PRO A 294 -17.74 -3.28 1.63
N ALA A 295 -16.95 -2.32 2.12
CA ALA A 295 -15.79 -1.79 1.41
C ALA A 295 -14.70 -2.85 1.13
N ARG A 296 -14.62 -3.91 1.96
CA ARG A 296 -13.65 -5.00 1.82
C ARG A 296 -13.84 -5.79 0.52
N LEU A 297 -15.05 -5.79 -0.05
CA LEU A 297 -15.39 -6.46 -1.30
C LEU A 297 -14.69 -5.84 -2.53
N TYR A 298 -14.06 -4.67 -2.39
CA TYR A 298 -13.30 -3.98 -3.44
C TYR A 298 -11.77 -4.12 -3.28
N GLU A 299 -11.32 -5.03 -2.42
CA GLU A 299 -9.91 -5.31 -2.18
C GLU A 299 -9.57 -6.78 -2.48
N PRO A 300 -8.28 -7.15 -2.65
CA PRO A 300 -7.88 -8.55 -2.77
C PRO A 300 -8.29 -9.35 -1.51
N PRO A 301 -8.83 -10.58 -1.63
CA PRO A 301 -8.84 -11.44 -2.82
C PRO A 301 -10.07 -11.30 -3.75
N TYR A 302 -11.02 -10.40 -3.46
CA TYR A 302 -12.25 -10.27 -4.26
C TYR A 302 -11.96 -9.67 -5.65
N THR A 303 -11.04 -8.72 -5.72
CA THR A 303 -10.64 -8.06 -6.98
C THR A 303 -9.89 -8.97 -7.95
N ASP A 304 -9.35 -10.10 -7.47
CA ASP A 304 -8.71 -11.11 -8.31
C ASP A 304 -9.75 -11.86 -9.16
N LEU A 305 -11.00 -11.93 -8.70
CA LEU A 305 -12.12 -12.49 -9.46
C LEU A 305 -12.68 -11.49 -10.46
N THR A 306 -12.84 -10.24 -10.03
CA THR A 306 -13.33 -9.16 -10.89
C THR A 306 -12.67 -7.82 -10.57
N ALA A 307 -11.98 -7.25 -11.57
CA ALA A 307 -11.30 -5.96 -11.46
C ALA A 307 -12.22 -4.75 -11.20
N ARG A 308 -13.56 -4.93 -11.25
CA ARG A 308 -14.56 -3.88 -11.01
C ARG A 308 -15.41 -4.10 -9.74
N GLY A 309 -15.05 -5.07 -8.89
CA GLY A 309 -15.82 -5.36 -7.66
C GLY A 309 -17.03 -6.27 -7.87
N PRO A 310 -17.92 -6.40 -6.86
CA PRO A 310 -19.06 -7.33 -6.87
C PRO A 310 -20.07 -7.05 -7.99
N GLU A 311 -20.18 -5.81 -8.48
CA GLU A 311 -21.11 -5.39 -9.54
C GLU A 311 -20.79 -6.01 -10.91
N ALA A 312 -19.58 -6.53 -11.09
CA ALA A 312 -19.22 -7.28 -12.29
C ALA A 312 -19.79 -8.71 -12.28
N LEU A 313 -20.12 -9.26 -11.10
CA LEU A 313 -20.65 -10.61 -10.95
C LEU A 313 -22.15 -10.61 -10.61
N PHE A 314 -22.65 -9.59 -9.93
CA PHE A 314 -24.00 -9.54 -9.39
C PHE A 314 -24.76 -8.32 -9.93
N SER A 315 -26.09 -8.42 -10.05
CA SER A 315 -26.93 -7.26 -10.31
C SER A 315 -26.90 -6.30 -9.11
N ALA A 316 -27.27 -5.02 -9.30
CA ALA A 316 -27.35 -4.06 -8.21
C ALA A 316 -28.20 -4.56 -7.04
N GLU A 317 -29.38 -5.14 -7.32
CA GLU A 317 -30.25 -5.73 -6.30
C GLU A 317 -29.60 -6.91 -5.53
N GLN A 318 -28.76 -7.69 -6.20
CA GLN A 318 -28.02 -8.79 -5.58
C GLN A 318 -26.87 -8.28 -4.71
N VAL A 319 -26.17 -7.22 -5.13
CA VAL A 319 -25.14 -6.56 -4.32
C VAL A 319 -25.76 -5.95 -3.07
N ASP A 320 -26.89 -5.25 -3.21
CA ASP A 320 -27.63 -4.69 -2.07
C ASP A 320 -28.07 -5.78 -1.07
N ASN A 321 -28.48 -6.95 -1.57
CA ASN A 321 -28.82 -8.09 -0.72
C ASN A 321 -27.59 -8.64 0.03
N ILE A 322 -26.44 -8.78 -0.65
CA ILE A 322 -25.18 -9.21 0.00
C ILE A 322 -24.80 -8.23 1.11
N VAL A 323 -24.85 -6.92 0.85
CA VAL A 323 -24.55 -5.88 1.84
C VAL A 323 -25.53 -5.96 3.01
N SER A 324 -26.83 -6.12 2.75
CA SER A 324 -27.84 -6.28 3.79
C SER A 324 -27.61 -7.51 4.67
N ILE A 325 -27.15 -8.63 4.10
CA ILE A 325 -26.77 -9.84 4.87
C ILE A 325 -25.56 -9.53 5.76
N LEU A 326 -24.53 -8.86 5.24
CA LEU A 326 -23.35 -8.47 6.02
C LEU A 326 -23.73 -7.54 7.18
N ASP A 327 -24.59 -6.56 6.94
CA ASP A 327 -25.10 -5.65 7.96
C ASP A 327 -25.92 -6.38 9.03
N ALA A 328 -26.75 -7.35 8.64
CA ALA A 328 -27.50 -8.18 9.59
C ALA A 328 -26.59 -9.04 10.46
N VAL A 329 -25.55 -9.65 9.87
CA VAL A 329 -24.52 -10.41 10.61
C VAL A 329 -23.76 -9.49 11.58
N ARG A 330 -23.45 -8.26 11.15
CA ARG A 330 -22.84 -7.25 12.00
C ARG A 330 -23.78 -6.79 13.12
N ALA A 331 -25.06 -6.59 12.85
CA ALA A 331 -26.03 -6.14 13.86
C ALA A 331 -26.25 -7.18 14.98
N ASN A 332 -26.23 -8.47 14.66
CA ASN A 332 -26.33 -9.54 15.66
C ASN A 332 -25.20 -9.51 16.72
N ALA A 333 -24.07 -8.88 16.38
CA ALA A 333 -22.93 -8.61 17.26
C ALA A 333 -23.15 -7.56 18.33
N ALA A 334 -23.96 -6.58 17.98
CA ALA A 334 -23.93 -5.24 18.54
C ALA A 334 -25.38 -4.82 18.74
N PRO A 335 -26.06 -5.42 19.74
CA PRO A 335 -27.46 -5.12 20.02
C PRO A 335 -27.65 -3.66 20.47
N ASP A 336 -26.61 -3.04 21.03
CA ASP A 336 -26.55 -1.59 21.26
C ASP A 336 -26.18 -0.89 19.94
N GLY A 337 -27.18 -0.36 19.26
CA GLY A 337 -27.01 0.33 17.98
C GLY A 337 -25.98 1.46 18.06
N ALA A 338 -24.80 1.24 17.47
CA ALA A 338 -24.02 2.29 16.85
C ALA A 338 -24.64 2.61 15.47
N ALA A 339 -25.88 3.09 15.49
CA ALA A 339 -26.48 3.74 14.33
C ALA A 339 -25.85 5.14 14.21
N GLY A 340 -24.99 5.30 13.21
CA GLY A 340 -24.45 6.58 12.75
C GLY A 340 -23.15 7.00 13.40
N VAL A 341 -22.09 7.23 12.62
CA VAL A 341 -21.79 8.51 11.96
C VAL A 341 -20.66 8.30 10.95
N ALA A 342 -20.86 8.88 9.75
CA ALA A 342 -19.95 9.15 8.63
C ALA A 342 -19.56 7.98 7.71
#